data_AF-A0AA43IHL7-F1
#
_entry.id   AF-A0AA43IHL7-F1
#
_cell.length_a   1.000
_cell.length_b   1.000
_cell.length_c   1.000
_cell.angle_alpha   90.00
_cell.angle_beta   90.00
_cell.angle_gamma   90.00
#
_symmetry.space_group_name_H-M   'P 1'
#
loop_
_entity.id
_entity.type
_entity.pdbx_description
1 polymer ?
#
loop_
_entity_poly.entity_id
_entity_poly.type
_entity_poly.pdbx_seq_one_letter_code
_entity_poly.pdbx_strand_id
1 'polypeptide(L)'
;VLSMGNPHAVQIVPDVMRAPVATEGPLIEAHPRFPQRVNAGYMQVVDRTHIRLRVYERGAGETLACGTGACAAVVAGITRGLLDQRVTVSTRGGDLVIVWAGAGQPVLMTGPAVTVFDGEIELQDSQSIKTTNDKSKE
;
A
#
# COMPACT_ATOMS: atom_id res chain seq x y z
N VAL A 1 -9.90 -10.45 -2.08
CA VAL A 1 -8.55 -9.99 -1.64
C VAL A 1 -7.65 -10.08 -2.85
N LEU A 2 -6.85 -9.04 -3.11
CA LEU A 2 -5.84 -9.07 -4.17
C LEU A 2 -4.46 -9.22 -3.55
N SER A 3 -3.51 -9.77 -4.31
CA SER A 3 -2.11 -9.81 -3.90
C SER A 3 -1.24 -9.27 -5.01
N MET A 4 -0.33 -8.36 -4.64
CA MET A 4 0.77 -7.87 -5.49
C MET A 4 2.13 -8.35 -4.95
N GLY A 5 2.13 -9.46 -4.21
CA GLY A 5 3.22 -9.89 -3.31
C GLY A 5 2.92 -9.57 -1.84
N ASN A 6 2.05 -8.59 -1.59
CA ASN A 6 1.44 -8.26 -0.30
C ASN A 6 -0.09 -8.16 -0.43
N PRO A 7 -0.87 -8.38 0.65
CA PRO A 7 -2.34 -8.46 0.57
C PRO A 7 -3.02 -7.09 0.54
N HIS A 8 -4.06 -6.96 -0.29
CA HIS A 8 -4.87 -5.74 -0.45
C HIS A 8 -6.38 -6.03 -0.41
N ALA A 9 -7.09 -5.19 0.33
CA ALA A 9 -8.55 -5.11 0.35
C ALA A 9 -8.96 -3.73 -0.20
N VAL A 10 -9.65 -3.70 -1.33
CA VAL A 10 -10.04 -2.46 -2.01
C VAL A 10 -11.55 -2.31 -1.96
N GLN A 11 -12.02 -1.19 -1.43
CA GLN A 11 -13.41 -0.77 -1.47
C GLN A 11 -13.60 0.46 -2.36
N ILE A 12 -14.78 0.55 -2.96
CA ILE A 12 -15.18 1.71 -3.75
C ILE A 12 -15.91 2.67 -2.82
N VAL A 13 -15.52 3.94 -2.85
CA VAL A 13 -16.13 5.01 -2.07
C VAL A 13 -16.60 6.13 -2.99
N PRO A 14 -17.67 6.86 -2.63
CA PRO A 14 -18.15 7.97 -3.44
C PRO A 14 -17.19 9.16 -3.46
N ASP A 15 -16.45 9.39 -2.36
CA ASP A 15 -15.50 10.50 -2.22
C ASP A 15 -14.36 10.12 -1.27
N VAL A 16 -13.11 10.10 -1.78
CA VAL A 16 -11.94 9.78 -0.94
C VAL A 16 -11.65 10.84 0.12
N MET A 17 -12.09 12.08 -0.05
CA MET A 17 -11.88 13.15 0.93
C MET A 17 -12.73 12.94 2.19
N ARG A 18 -13.88 12.28 2.03
CA ARG A 18 -14.81 11.95 3.12
C ARG A 18 -14.70 10.50 3.59
N ALA A 19 -13.88 9.69 2.92
CA ALA A 19 -13.69 8.30 3.27
C ALA A 19 -13.13 8.16 4.70
N PRO A 20 -13.66 7.22 5.50
CA PRO A 20 -13.31 7.03 6.92
C PRO A 20 -11.98 6.28 7.09
N VAL A 21 -10.93 6.68 6.36
CA VAL A 21 -9.63 5.96 6.32
C VAL A 21 -9.02 5.80 7.71
N ALA A 22 -9.09 6.83 8.55
CA ALA A 22 -8.52 6.80 9.90
C ALA A 22 -9.30 5.92 10.89
N THR A 23 -10.62 5.76 10.69
CA THR A 23 -11.48 5.02 11.62
C THR A 23 -11.75 3.59 11.16
N GLU A 24 -11.98 3.37 9.85
CA GLU A 24 -12.18 2.04 9.28
C GLU A 24 -10.86 1.35 8.89
N GLY A 25 -9.82 2.11 8.54
CA GLY A 25 -8.53 1.55 8.10
C GLY A 25 -7.91 0.57 9.09
N PRO A 26 -7.77 0.92 10.38
CA PRO A 26 -7.27 -0.01 11.40
C PRO A 26 -8.15 -1.25 11.57
N LEU A 27 -9.49 -1.07 11.47
CA LEU A 27 -10.44 -2.17 11.62
C LEU A 27 -10.34 -3.16 10.47
N ILE A 28 -10.16 -2.67 9.24
CA ILE A 28 -9.97 -3.50 8.05
C ILE A 28 -8.59 -4.16 8.09
N GLU A 29 -7.53 -3.42 8.42
CA GLU A 29 -6.15 -3.90 8.51
C GLU A 29 -6.03 -5.11 9.45
N ALA A 30 -6.66 -5.03 10.62
CA ALA A 30 -6.64 -6.07 11.65
C ALA A 30 -7.82 -7.05 11.58
N HIS A 31 -8.66 -6.99 10.54
CA HIS A 31 -9.87 -7.81 10.49
C HIS A 31 -9.54 -9.32 10.51
N PRO A 32 -10.25 -10.17 11.30
CA PRO A 32 -9.91 -11.59 11.48
C PRO A 32 -9.82 -12.44 10.20
N ARG A 33 -10.48 -11.99 9.11
CA ARG A 33 -10.38 -12.62 7.78
C ARG A 33 -9.04 -12.38 7.09
N PHE A 34 -8.17 -11.54 7.64
CA PHE A 34 -6.80 -11.29 7.19
C PHE A 34 -5.83 -11.69 8.30
N PRO A 35 -5.49 -12.97 8.46
CA PRO A 35 -4.60 -13.44 9.53
C PRO A 35 -3.22 -12.75 9.52
N GLN A 36 -2.75 -12.35 8.33
CA GLN A 36 -1.49 -11.62 8.13
C GLN A 36 -1.69 -10.11 7.94
N ARG A 37 -2.83 -9.58 8.40
CA ARG A 37 -3.32 -8.22 8.17
C ARG A 37 -3.42 -7.88 6.68
N VAL A 38 -3.88 -6.68 6.34
CA VAL A 38 -4.10 -6.25 4.96
C VAL A 38 -3.89 -4.75 4.78
N ASN A 39 -3.49 -4.32 3.58
CA ASN A 39 -3.60 -2.91 3.19
C ASN A 39 -5.05 -2.60 2.80
N ALA A 40 -5.64 -1.57 3.40
CA ALA A 40 -7.03 -1.16 3.15
C ALA A 40 -7.07 0.04 2.18
N GLY A 41 -7.50 -0.20 0.94
CA GLY A 41 -7.59 0.81 -0.13
C GLY A 41 -9.02 1.35 -0.30
N TYR A 42 -9.11 2.67 -0.42
CA TYR A 42 -10.35 3.43 -0.60
C TYR A 42 -10.30 4.11 -1.98
N MET A 43 -10.98 3.51 -2.95
CA MET A 43 -10.95 3.92 -4.35
C MET A 43 -12.20 4.74 -4.70
N GLN A 44 -12.01 5.97 -5.17
CA GLN A 44 -13.06 6.72 -5.86
C GLN A 44 -12.82 6.63 -7.36
N VAL A 45 -13.81 6.11 -8.09
CA VAL A 45 -13.80 6.13 -9.55
C VAL A 45 -14.24 7.51 -10.00
N VAL A 46 -13.37 8.24 -10.69
CA VAL A 46 -13.70 9.54 -11.28
C VAL A 46 -14.26 9.31 -12.68
N ASP A 47 -13.56 8.51 -13.48
CA ASP A 47 -14.00 7.99 -14.76
C ASP A 47 -13.30 6.65 -15.05
N ARG A 48 -13.51 6.08 -16.24
CA ARG A 48 -12.97 4.76 -16.60
C ARG A 48 -11.43 4.71 -16.67
N THR A 49 -10.79 5.86 -16.82
CA THR A 49 -9.34 6.01 -16.97
C THR A 49 -8.68 6.75 -15.80
N HIS A 50 -9.45 7.17 -14.80
CA HIS A 50 -8.94 7.95 -13.67
C HIS A 50 -9.62 7.57 -12.36
N ILE A 51 -8.80 7.30 -11.35
CA ILE A 51 -9.26 7.07 -9.98
C ILE A 51 -8.49 7.96 -9.00
N ARG A 52 -9.10 8.21 -7.84
CA ARG A 52 -8.41 8.70 -6.65
C ARG A 52 -8.30 7.59 -5.63
N LEU A 53 -7.18 7.55 -4.91
CA LEU A 53 -6.90 6.48 -3.96
C LEU A 53 -6.28 7.00 -2.66
N ARG A 54 -6.82 6.52 -1.54
CA ARG A 54 -6.18 6.57 -0.22
C ARG A 54 -5.98 5.16 0.30
N VAL A 55 -4.89 4.92 1.02
CA VAL A 55 -4.55 3.60 1.54
C VAL A 55 -4.16 3.71 3.01
N TYR A 56 -4.75 2.85 3.84
CA TYR A 56 -4.23 2.54 5.16
C TYR A 56 -3.35 1.30 5.05
N GLU A 57 -2.04 1.48 5.19
CA GLU A 57 -1.03 0.45 5.02
C GLU A 57 -0.84 -0.39 6.29
N ARG A 58 -0.63 -1.69 6.06
CA ARG A 58 -0.34 -2.67 7.10
C ARG A 58 0.91 -2.25 7.88
N GLY A 59 0.74 -1.98 9.18
CA GLY A 59 1.82 -1.60 10.08
C GLY A 59 2.36 -0.17 9.92
N ALA A 60 1.84 0.63 8.99
CA ALA A 60 2.31 2.01 8.74
C ALA A 60 1.21 3.07 8.87
N GLY A 61 -0.07 2.69 8.84
CA GLY A 61 -1.18 3.64 8.88
C GLY A 61 -1.44 4.27 7.51
N GLU A 62 -2.12 5.41 7.46
CA GLU A 62 -2.36 6.10 6.20
C GLU A 62 -1.06 6.70 5.64
N THR A 63 -0.67 6.29 4.43
CA THR A 63 0.52 6.78 3.73
C THR A 63 0.15 7.76 2.62
N LEU A 64 1.12 8.57 2.17
CA LEU A 64 0.91 9.53 1.09
C LEU A 64 0.66 8.84 -0.26
N ALA A 65 1.37 7.73 -0.50
CA ALA A 65 1.24 6.92 -1.71
C ALA A 65 1.60 5.47 -1.38
N CYS A 66 0.88 4.53 -2.00
CA CYS A 66 1.15 3.09 -1.91
C CYS A 66 1.12 2.49 -3.31
N GLY A 67 2.29 2.23 -3.91
CA GLY A 67 2.38 1.74 -5.30
C GLY A 67 1.67 0.40 -5.51
N THR A 68 1.90 -0.58 -4.61
CA THR A 68 1.21 -1.87 -4.68
C THR A 68 -0.29 -1.76 -4.44
N GLY A 69 -0.73 -0.80 -3.61
CA GLY A 69 -2.14 -0.48 -3.40
C GLY A 69 -2.80 0.12 -4.64
N ALA A 70 -2.09 0.99 -5.37
CA ALA A 70 -2.54 1.54 -6.66
C ALA A 70 -2.72 0.43 -7.71
N CYS A 71 -1.74 -0.47 -7.84
CA CYS A 71 -1.86 -1.66 -8.69
C CYS A 71 -3.08 -2.51 -8.32
N ALA A 72 -3.27 -2.82 -7.04
CA ALA A 72 -4.41 -3.61 -6.56
C ALA A 72 -5.76 -2.93 -6.84
N ALA A 73 -5.85 -1.62 -6.68
CA ALA A 73 -7.07 -0.87 -6.94
C ALA A 73 -7.47 -0.90 -8.43
N VAL A 74 -6.50 -0.68 -9.32
CA VAL A 74 -6.74 -0.71 -10.78
C VAL A 74 -7.11 -2.10 -11.25
N VAL A 75 -6.40 -3.15 -10.80
CA VAL A 75 -6.77 -4.54 -11.08
C VAL A 75 -8.19 -4.83 -10.62
N ALA A 76 -8.56 -4.42 -9.40
CA ALA A 76 -9.91 -4.61 -8.87
C ALA A 76 -10.98 -3.87 -9.71
N GLY A 77 -10.70 -2.65 -10.16
CA GLY A 77 -11.60 -1.87 -11.02
C GLY A 77 -11.78 -2.48 -12.41
N ILE A 78 -10.69 -2.93 -13.05
CA ILE A 78 -10.72 -3.60 -14.36
C ILE A 78 -11.49 -4.92 -14.26
N THR A 79 -11.21 -5.76 -13.26
CA THR A 79 -11.93 -7.04 -13.07
C THR A 79 -13.43 -6.84 -12.85
N ARG A 80 -13.85 -5.70 -12.30
CA ARG A 80 -15.25 -5.33 -12.11
C ARG A 80 -15.89 -4.61 -13.31
N GLY A 81 -15.14 -4.41 -14.40
CA GLY A 81 -15.62 -3.69 -15.59
C GLY A 81 -15.76 -2.17 -15.43
N LEU A 82 -15.23 -1.62 -14.33
CA LEU A 82 -15.35 -0.20 -13.98
C LEU A 82 -14.29 0.67 -14.64
N LEU A 83 -13.13 0.09 -14.93
CA LEU A 83 -11.96 0.80 -15.46
C LEU A 83 -11.47 0.16 -16.76
N ASP A 84 -10.79 0.96 -17.56
CA ASP A 84 -10.08 0.53 -18.76
C ASP A 84 -8.66 0.05 -18.42
N GLN A 85 -7.93 -0.47 -19.42
CA GLN A 85 -6.64 -1.13 -19.20
C GLN A 85 -5.50 -0.20 -18.76
N ARG A 86 -5.63 1.11 -19.01
CA ARG A 86 -4.65 2.14 -18.61
C ARG A 86 -5.37 3.16 -17.74
N VAL A 87 -4.92 3.31 -16.50
CA VAL A 87 -5.58 4.15 -15.50
C VAL A 87 -4.56 5.04 -14.81
N THR A 88 -4.89 6.32 -14.70
CA THR A 88 -4.21 7.26 -13.81
C THR A 88 -4.78 7.15 -12.41
N VAL A 89 -3.92 6.98 -11.41
CA VAL A 89 -4.25 6.88 -9.99
C VAL A 89 -3.70 8.10 -9.29
N SER A 90 -4.57 9.03 -8.90
CA SER A 90 -4.18 10.16 -8.06
C SER A 90 -4.15 9.77 -6.59
N THR A 91 -2.96 9.86 -6.00
CA THR A 91 -2.72 9.67 -4.56
C THR A 91 -2.37 11.01 -3.90
N ARG A 92 -2.20 11.03 -2.57
CA ARG A 92 -1.75 12.25 -1.87
C ARG A 92 -0.29 12.59 -2.17
N GLY A 93 0.52 11.60 -2.56
CA GLY A 93 1.92 11.75 -2.93
C GLY A 93 2.16 12.04 -4.41
N GLY A 94 1.10 12.12 -5.23
CA GLY A 94 1.18 12.36 -6.67
C GLY A 94 0.52 11.28 -7.51
N ASP A 95 0.63 11.42 -8.83
CA ASP A 95 -0.02 10.54 -9.79
C ASP A 95 0.86 9.34 -10.15
N LEU A 96 0.22 8.18 -10.26
CA LEU A 96 0.78 6.96 -10.81
C LEU A 96 -0.03 6.54 -12.04
N VAL A 97 0.63 5.96 -13.04
CA VAL A 97 -0.04 5.33 -14.17
C VAL A 97 0.09 3.82 -14.05
N ILE A 98 -1.04 3.14 -14.03
CA ILE A 98 -1.11 1.68 -14.00
C ILE A 98 -1.64 1.17 -15.34
N VAL A 99 -0.97 0.16 -15.89
CA VAL A 99 -1.42 -0.55 -17.09
C VAL A 99 -1.53 -2.03 -16.80
N TRP A 100 -2.68 -2.62 -17.12
CA TRP A 100 -2.90 -4.06 -16.98
C TRP A 100 -3.82 -4.59 -18.07
N ALA A 101 -3.31 -5.54 -18.86
CA ALA A 101 -4.03 -6.17 -19.97
C ALA A 101 -4.88 -7.40 -19.57
N GLY A 102 -5.05 -7.64 -18.26
CA GLY A 102 -5.89 -8.70 -17.73
C GLY A 102 -5.13 -9.93 -17.22
N ALA A 103 -5.87 -10.98 -16.87
CA ALA A 103 -5.34 -12.17 -16.24
C ALA A 103 -4.20 -12.80 -17.06
N GLY A 104 -3.12 -13.21 -16.38
CA GLY A 104 -1.92 -13.76 -17.01
C GLY A 104 -0.93 -12.72 -17.54
N GLN A 105 -1.28 -11.42 -17.50
CA GLN A 105 -0.38 -10.33 -17.89
C GLN A 105 0.16 -9.60 -16.65
N PRO A 106 1.41 -9.07 -16.71
CA PRO A 106 1.98 -8.29 -15.62
C PRO A 106 1.24 -6.96 -15.44
N VAL A 107 1.18 -6.47 -14.19
CA VAL A 107 0.73 -5.12 -13.88
C VAL A 107 1.93 -4.18 -13.98
N LEU A 108 1.86 -3.20 -14.87
CA LEU A 108 2.92 -2.21 -15.04
C LEU A 108 2.56 -0.93 -14.29
N MET A 109 3.52 -0.35 -13.59
CA MET A 109 3.37 0.90 -12.83
C MET A 109 4.44 1.89 -13.27
N THR A 110 4.03 3.13 -13.51
CA THR A 110 4.93 4.26 -13.78
C THR A 110 4.60 5.40 -12.82
N GLY A 111 5.64 5.99 -12.22
CA GLY A 111 5.53 7.11 -11.30
C GLY A 111 6.85 7.86 -11.19
N PRO A 112 6.84 9.09 -10.66
CA PRO A 112 8.05 9.88 -10.47
C PRO A 112 8.92 9.33 -9.33
N ALA A 113 10.23 9.57 -9.42
CA ALA A 113 11.19 9.39 -8.33
C ALA A 113 12.09 10.63 -8.27
N VAL A 114 12.36 11.15 -7.07
CA VAL A 114 13.09 12.41 -6.87
C VAL A 114 14.13 12.22 -5.77
N THR A 115 15.38 12.63 -6.05
CA THR A 115 16.44 12.68 -5.03
C THR A 115 16.17 13.84 -4.07
N VAL A 116 16.18 13.57 -2.76
CA VAL A 116 15.93 14.59 -1.72
C VAL A 116 17.24 15.15 -1.17
N PHE A 117 18.22 14.28 -0.88
CA PHE A 117 19.53 14.65 -0.37
C PHE A 117 20.53 13.52 -0.63
N ASP A 118 21.82 13.82 -0.49
CA ASP A 118 22.93 12.87 -0.43
C ASP A 118 23.59 12.96 0.96
N GLY A 119 24.03 11.83 1.52
CA GLY A 119 24.62 11.81 2.86
C GLY A 119 25.39 10.53 3.17
N GLU A 120 26.22 10.60 4.21
CA GLU A 120 27.03 9.49 4.72
C GLU A 120 26.61 9.17 6.17
N ILE A 121 26.59 7.89 6.54
CA ILE A 121 26.27 7.42 7.89
C ILE A 121 27.35 6.44 8.35
N GLU A 122 27.92 6.68 9.52
CA GLU A 122 28.80 5.72 10.20
C GLU A 122 27.94 4.77 11.05
N LEU A 123 28.02 3.47 10.76
CA LEU A 123 27.31 2.45 11.52
C LEU A 123 28.20 1.98 12.66
N GLN A 124 27.78 2.16 13.91
CA GLN A 124 28.48 1.57 15.06
C GLN A 124 28.15 0.08 15.15
N ASP A 125 29.17 -0.76 15.31
CA ASP A 125 28.99 -2.18 15.58
C ASP A 125 28.19 -2.37 16.87
N SER A 126 27.05 -3.06 16.76
CA SER A 126 26.23 -3.46 17.90
C SER A 126 27.09 -4.28 18.86
N GLN A 127 27.48 -3.71 20.01
CA GLN A 127 28.25 -4.46 20.99
C GLN A 127 27.51 -5.73 21.38
N SER A 128 28.22 -6.85 21.27
CA SER A 128 27.81 -8.16 21.79
C SER A 128 27.27 -7.99 23.21
N ILE A 129 26.01 -8.39 23.39
CA ILE A 129 25.42 -8.58 24.72
C ILE A 129 26.32 -9.59 25.44
N LYS A 130 27.23 -9.10 26.29
CA LYS A 130 27.95 -9.94 27.23
C LYS A 130 26.93 -10.43 28.24
N THR A 131 26.45 -11.66 28.07
CA THR A 131 25.87 -12.41 29.19
C THR A 131 26.94 -12.56 30.26
N THR A 132 26.95 -11.64 31.22
CA THR A 132 27.56 -11.87 32.53
C THR A 132 26.76 -12.97 33.22
N ASN A 133 27.22 -14.21 33.13
CA ASN A 133 26.92 -15.22 34.15
C ASN A 133 27.83 -14.92 35.34
N ASP A 134 27.32 -14.15 36.31
CA ASP A 134 27.94 -14.02 37.63
C ASP A 134 27.36 -15.07 38.58
N LYS A 135 28.24 -16.03 38.92
CA LYS A 135 28.41 -16.81 40.17
C LYS A 135 27.19 -17.48 40.84
N SER A 136 27.35 -18.78 41.13
CA SER A 136 27.47 -19.26 42.53
C SER A 136 27.77 -20.76 42.63
N LYS A 137 28.78 -21.09 43.46
CA LYS A 137 28.96 -22.28 44.33
C LYS A 137 29.13 -23.62 43.58
N GLU A 138 30.16 -24.42 43.83
CA GLU A 138 30.67 -24.93 45.12
C GLU A 138 32.16 -25.32 45.00
#